data_AF-A0A1F3KQF5-F1
#
_entry.id   AF-A0A1F3KQF5-F1
#
_cell.length_a   1.000
_cell.length_b   1.000
_cell.length_c   1.000
_cell.angle_alpha   90.00
_cell.angle_beta   90.00
_cell.angle_gamma   90.00
#
_symmetry.space_group_name_H-M   'P 1'
#
loop_
_entity.id
_entity.type
_entity.pdbx_description
1 polymer ?
#
loop_
_entity_poly.entity_id
_entity_poly.type
_entity_poly.pdbx_seq_one_letter_code
_entity_poly.pdbx_strand_id
1 'polypeptide(L)'
;MHQKTQGTKKILQRQLAALLETDTAFISKLEKGNKKAFREQVLKLADYFNIDKDELLTLWLGEKIYDVIKDESVTQKALKIAEKRIKNHK
;
A
#
# COMPACT_ATOMS: atom_id res chain seq x y z
N MET A 1 4.42 -2.96 -13.78
CA MET A 1 5.32 -1.78 -13.92
C MET A 1 6.49 -2.17 -14.80
N HIS A 2 6.51 -1.65 -16.04
CA HIS A 2 7.58 -1.94 -17.01
C HIS A 2 8.88 -1.24 -16.60
N GLN A 3 9.98 -1.97 -16.77
CA GLN A 3 11.33 -1.53 -16.47
C GLN A 3 11.70 -0.30 -17.31
N LYS A 4 11.75 0.88 -16.69
CA LYS A 4 12.56 2.06 -17.09
C LYS A 4 12.27 3.21 -16.14
N THR A 5 13.26 3.62 -15.35
CA THR A 5 13.41 5.02 -14.90
C THR A 5 14.82 5.19 -14.34
N GLN A 6 15.58 6.09 -14.97
CA GLN A 6 16.84 6.63 -14.50
C GLN A 6 16.51 7.83 -13.58
N GLY A 7 17.15 7.95 -12.41
CA GLY A 7 17.22 9.24 -11.70
C GLY A 7 17.12 9.23 -10.17
N THR A 8 16.47 8.25 -9.56
CA THR A 8 16.40 8.10 -8.09
C THR A 8 17.22 6.89 -7.67
N LYS A 9 17.98 6.98 -6.56
CA LYS A 9 18.84 5.89 -6.05
C LYS A 9 18.07 4.56 -6.11
N LYS A 10 18.43 3.69 -7.06
CA LYS A 10 17.75 2.42 -7.28
C LYS A 10 18.13 1.49 -6.13
N ILE A 11 17.29 1.47 -5.10
CA ILE A 11 17.49 0.58 -3.96
C ILE A 11 17.41 -0.84 -4.48
N LEU A 12 18.38 -1.66 -4.09
CA LEU A 12 18.38 -3.06 -4.49
C LEU A 12 17.23 -3.76 -3.76
N GLN A 13 16.51 -4.64 -4.45
CA GLN A 13 15.43 -5.43 -3.85
C GLN A 13 15.88 -6.16 -2.57
N ARG A 14 17.16 -6.57 -2.48
CA ARG A 14 17.75 -7.18 -1.29
C ARG A 14 17.80 -6.22 -0.09
N GLN A 15 18.06 -4.93 -0.32
CA GLN A 15 18.05 -3.92 0.75
C GLN A 15 16.63 -3.67 1.23
N LEU A 16 15.67 -3.57 0.31
CA LEU A 16 14.26 -3.45 0.66
C LEU A 16 13.75 -4.69 1.40
N ALA A 17 14.18 -5.88 0.97
CA ALA A 17 13.85 -7.14 1.62
C ALA A 17 14.36 -7.17 3.08
N ALA A 18 15.61 -6.76 3.31
CA ALA A 18 16.17 -6.64 4.64
C ALA A 18 15.43 -5.59 5.50
N LEU A 19 15.14 -4.41 4.95
CA LEU A 19 14.37 -3.36 5.63
C LEU A 19 12.99 -3.86 6.09
N LEU A 20 12.32 -4.62 5.23
CA LEU A 20 10.96 -5.11 5.47
C LEU A 20 10.93 -6.50 6.12
N GLU A 21 12.09 -7.02 6.55
CA GLU A 21 12.25 -8.33 7.19
C GLU A 21 11.57 -9.45 6.40
N THR A 22 11.83 -9.47 5.09
CA THR A 22 11.21 -10.38 4.12
C THR A 22 12.23 -10.85 3.08
N ASP A 23 11.82 -11.71 2.14
CA ASP A 23 12.63 -12.13 1.01
C ASP A 23 12.43 -11.26 -0.26
N THR A 24 13.35 -11.39 -1.23
CA THR A 24 13.31 -10.64 -2.49
C THR A 24 12.17 -11.05 -3.43
N ALA A 25 11.62 -12.27 -3.29
CA ALA A 25 10.45 -12.70 -4.06
C ALA A 25 9.18 -12.00 -3.57
N PHE A 26 9.07 -11.74 -2.26
CA PHE A 26 8.03 -10.86 -1.71
C PHE A 26 8.12 -9.46 -2.29
N ILE A 27 9.31 -8.83 -2.27
CA ILE A 27 9.53 -7.50 -2.85
C ILE A 27 9.16 -7.48 -4.34
N SER A 28 9.58 -8.48 -5.10
CA SER A 28 9.22 -8.62 -6.51
C SER A 28 7.70 -8.71 -6.75
N LYS A 29 6.96 -9.39 -5.86
CA LYS A 29 5.50 -9.45 -5.94
C LYS A 29 4.85 -8.13 -5.53
N LEU A 30 5.43 -7.44 -4.56
CA LEU A 30 4.98 -6.12 -4.10
C LEU A 30 5.11 -5.07 -5.19
N GLU A 31 6.25 -4.97 -5.85
CA GLU A 31 6.48 -4.02 -6.97
C GLU A 31 5.55 -4.27 -8.17
N LYS A 32 5.10 -5.53 -8.33
CA LYS A 32 4.14 -5.91 -9.37
C LYS A 32 2.68 -5.67 -8.99
N GLY A 33 2.40 -5.31 -7.72
CA GLY A 33 1.04 -5.20 -7.19
C GLY A 33 0.38 -6.54 -6.88
N ASN A 34 1.10 -7.65 -7.04
CA ASN A 34 0.58 -9.00 -6.79
C ASN A 34 0.52 -9.36 -5.30
N LYS A 35 1.20 -8.60 -4.45
CA LYS A 35 1.16 -8.75 -2.98
C LYS A 35 1.19 -7.38 -2.33
N LYS A 36 0.37 -7.18 -1.30
CA LYS A 36 0.34 -5.93 -0.53
C LYS A 36 1.24 -6.02 0.69
N ALA A 37 1.91 -4.92 1.02
CA ALA A 37 2.65 -4.76 2.27
C ALA A 37 1.71 -4.89 3.49
N PHE A 38 2.27 -5.30 4.63
CA PHE A 38 1.61 -5.14 5.93
C PHE A 38 1.70 -3.69 6.40
N ARG A 39 0.84 -3.28 7.34
CA ARG A 39 0.78 -1.90 7.84
C ARG A 39 2.14 -1.45 8.38
N GLU A 40 2.81 -2.31 9.12
CA GLU A 40 4.12 -2.07 9.72
C GLU A 40 5.18 -1.86 8.63
N GLN A 41 5.11 -2.62 7.54
CA GLN A 41 5.99 -2.44 6.38
C GLN A 41 5.72 -1.13 5.64
N VAL A 42 4.45 -0.71 5.55
CA VAL A 42 4.08 0.60 4.99
C VAL A 42 4.70 1.73 5.82
N LEU A 43 4.63 1.64 7.15
CA LEU A 43 5.25 2.60 8.04
C LEU A 43 6.78 2.62 7.91
N LYS A 44 7.42 1.45 7.85
CA LYS A 44 8.87 1.34 7.61
C LYS A 44 9.27 1.97 6.27
N LEU A 45 8.46 1.81 5.22
CA LEU A 45 8.67 2.45 3.93
C LEU A 45 8.52 3.97 4.00
N ALA A 46 7.48 4.47 4.67
CA ALA A 46 7.28 5.91 4.87
C ALA A 46 8.48 6.54 5.56
N ASP A 47 8.95 5.93 6.66
CA ASP A 47 10.14 6.38 7.38
C ASP A 47 11.40 6.35 6.51
N TYR A 48 11.63 5.23 5.80
CA TYR A 48 12.83 5.06 4.99
C TYR A 48 12.91 6.04 3.80
N PHE A 49 11.78 6.31 3.16
CA PHE A 49 11.70 7.22 2.02
C PHE A 49 11.42 8.68 2.42
N ASN A 50 11.26 8.96 3.71
CA ASN A 50 10.85 10.26 4.22
C ASN A 50 9.56 10.78 3.55
N ILE A 51 8.57 9.88 3.44
CA ILE A 51 7.23 10.16 2.94
C ILE A 51 6.31 10.31 4.15
N ASP A 52 5.30 11.17 4.05
CA ASP A 52 4.30 11.31 5.10
C ASP A 52 3.59 9.98 5.39
N LYS A 53 3.51 9.63 6.67
CA LYS A 53 2.95 8.34 7.11
C LYS A 53 1.46 8.27 6.83
N ASP A 54 0.74 9.36 7.04
CA ASP A 54 -0.70 9.39 6.87
C ASP A 54 -1.07 9.35 5.39
N GLU A 55 -0.30 10.02 4.53
CA GLU A 55 -0.42 9.94 3.06
C GLU A 55 -0.23 8.50 2.59
N LEU A 56 0.88 7.85 2.96
CA LEU A 56 1.17 6.50 2.49
C LEU A 56 0.19 5.46 3.07
N LEU A 57 -0.22 5.60 4.32
CA LEU A 57 -1.26 4.75 4.92
C LEU A 57 -2.61 4.95 4.24
N THR A 58 -2.97 6.18 3.88
CA THR A 58 -4.23 6.50 3.20
C THR A 58 -4.28 5.81 1.85
N LEU A 59 -3.20 5.90 1.05
CA LEU A 59 -3.10 5.20 -0.23
C LEU A 59 -3.20 3.67 -0.05
N TRP A 60 -2.48 3.12 0.92
CA TRP A 60 -2.50 1.68 1.20
C TRP A 60 -3.89 1.17 1.65
N LEU A 61 -4.58 1.93 2.51
CA LEU A 61 -5.95 1.60 2.94
C LEU A 61 -6.96 1.76 1.79
N GLY A 62 -6.83 2.80 0.97
CA GLY A 62 -7.67 3.00 -0.21
C GLY A 62 -7.59 1.81 -1.17
N GLU A 63 -6.37 1.34 -1.43
CA GLU A 63 -6.11 0.13 -2.21
C GLU A 63 -6.74 -1.12 -1.57
N LYS A 64 -6.64 -1.28 -0.26
CA LYS A 64 -7.28 -2.41 0.46
C LYS A 64 -8.80 -2.37 0.32
N ILE A 65 -9.41 -1.20 0.49
CA ILE A 65 -10.86 -1.01 0.36
C ILE A 65 -11.28 -1.32 -1.07
N TYR A 66 -10.57 -0.78 -2.07
CA TYR A 66 -10.82 -1.04 -3.49
C TYR A 66 -10.86 -2.54 -3.80
N ASP A 67 -9.85 -3.30 -3.36
CA ASP A 67 -9.81 -4.75 -3.62
C ASP A 67 -11.00 -5.51 -3.04
N VAL A 68 -11.57 -5.05 -1.93
CA VAL A 68 -12.73 -5.69 -1.29
C VAL A 68 -14.01 -5.42 -2.08
N ILE A 69 -14.13 -4.26 -2.71
CA ILE A 69 -15.42 -3.81 -3.27
C ILE A 69 -15.44 -3.74 -4.80
N LYS A 70 -14.30 -3.75 -5.49
CA LYS A 70 -14.19 -3.43 -6.94
C LYS A 70 -15.13 -4.21 -7.86
N ASP A 71 -15.45 -5.45 -7.52
CA ASP A 71 -16.29 -6.34 -8.33
C ASP A 71 -17.78 -6.28 -7.93
N GLU A 72 -18.14 -5.44 -6.97
CA GLU A 72 -19.51 -5.30 -6.46
C GLU A 72 -20.29 -4.18 -7.17
N SER A 73 -21.53 -4.46 -7.56
CA SER A 73 -22.42 -3.46 -8.18
C SER A 73 -22.81 -2.30 -7.24
N VAL A 74 -22.64 -2.49 -5.92
CA VAL A 74 -23.10 -1.56 -4.88
C VAL A 74 -21.98 -0.78 -4.18
N THR A 75 -20.77 -0.75 -4.75
CA THR A 75 -19.55 -0.09 -4.20
C THR A 75 -19.83 1.26 -3.54
N GLN A 76 -20.41 2.20 -4.29
CA GLN A 76 -20.67 3.57 -3.82
C GLN A 76 -21.65 3.63 -2.64
N LYS A 77 -22.66 2.74 -2.62
CA LYS A 77 -23.61 2.66 -1.50
C LYS A 77 -22.93 2.11 -0.26
N ALA A 78 -22.11 1.06 -0.41
CA ALA A 78 -21.35 0.45 0.68
C ALA A 78 -20.37 1.45 1.32
N LEU A 79 -19.61 2.19 0.50
CA LEU A 79 -18.70 3.24 0.97
C LEU A 79 -19.43 4.32 1.77
N LYS A 80 -20.57 4.82 1.29
CA LYS A 80 -21.38 5.81 2.02
C LYS A 80 -21.88 5.29 3.36
N ILE A 81 -22.25 4.00 3.45
CA ILE A 81 -22.67 3.38 4.71
C ILE A 81 -21.48 3.31 5.68
N ALA A 82 -20.31 2.87 5.22
CA ALA A 82 -19.11 2.80 6.04
C ALA A 82 -18.68 4.19 6.54
N GLU A 83 -18.67 5.20 5.67
CA GLU A 83 -18.32 6.58 6.03
C GLU A 83 -19.28 7.15 7.08
N LYS A 84 -20.59 6.97 6.91
CA LYS A 84 -21.59 7.37 7.91
C LYS A 84 -21.35 6.70 9.25
N ARG A 85 -21.04 5.40 9.25
CA ARG A 85 -20.75 4.65 10.48
C ARG A 85 -19.52 5.20 11.19
N ILE A 86 -18.46 5.53 10.47
CA ILE A 86 -17.23 6.14 11.04
C ILE A 86 -17.54 7.52 11.63
N LYS A 87 -18.29 8.37 10.92
CA LYS A 87 -18.66 9.72 11.39
C LYS A 87 -19.51 9.69 12.66
N ASN A 88 -20.39 8.69 12.78
CA ASN A 88 -21.29 8.52 13.93
C ASN A 88 -20.67 7.76 15.10
N HIS A 89 -19.47 7.18 14.94
CA HIS A 89 -18.73 6.47 15.98
C HIS A 89 -17.80 7.39 16.80
N LYS A 90 -18.06 8.69 16.78
CA LYS A 90 -17.34 9.69 17.59
C LYS A 90 -17.96 9.84 18.97
#